data_AF-A0A975D0Y7-F1
#
_entry.id   AF-A0A975D0Y7-F1
#
_cell.length_a   1.000
_cell.length_b   1.000
_cell.length_c   1.000
_cell.angle_alpha   90.00
_cell.angle_beta   90.00
_cell.angle_gamma   90.00
#
_symmetry.space_group_name_H-M   'P 1'
#
loop_
_entity.id
_entity.type
_entity.pdbx_description
1 polymer ?
#
loop_
_entity_poly.entity_id
_entity_poly.type
_entity_poly.pdbx_seq_one_letter_code
_entity_poly.pdbx_strand_id
1 'polypeptide(L)'
;MKQWIVRIVVPVAAIMLCVLIAKVNRPEEGNSFSAPAQAATQAAPVPHRPTAFGLNLSYPAYWSNERAFMNLAAGGIWQAPHNGWKDFDPARIDQESTIRSLAPGEIAAMALVRPAAAYRGDVAITCLYDGKGVLGGIGIKDGKASPGRFDFTWPAGTKTLIRLDTTDPADPVRHIDCREAGADRKAVFDRAFVDGLRPYKAIRYLDWQAANGNVAGNWAQRTLPSSTIQGGAQGVAMENLVLLANEAQVDPWFVMPWNTDDAAMERFATYVRDHLAPGRTAYVEIGNEIWNMSFPAARQALAEGERAKLGSNRDEARMRRYAQKVTQSFKIWEKVFAGQMPRIVRILSGQNAWPELMTIALDYQDTASHLDALAMAPYFGQALLLEPPADTSDLGPLFAKLDGMVQETFVPALRAKQMADARGLRFLGYEGGQHITYSGKDATLVPRLNRDPRMADSYRKYLDAWDRQFGDMLMLLASSGSAGSNAAFGMTEYSGQPLSETPKRRAVLEAIERLKR
;
A
#
# COMPACT_ATOMS: atom_id res chain seq x y z
N MET A 1 22.01 -22.41 -17.08
CA MET A 1 21.24 -21.15 -17.01
C MET A 1 19.74 -21.47 -17.10
N LYS A 2 19.20 -22.10 -16.06
CA LYS A 2 17.79 -22.48 -15.81
C LYS A 2 17.82 -23.22 -14.46
N GLN A 3 16.79 -23.03 -13.63
CA GLN A 3 16.61 -23.50 -12.23
C GLN A 3 17.08 -22.55 -11.12
N TRP A 4 16.30 -21.52 -10.80
CA TRP A 4 16.27 -20.90 -9.46
C TRP A 4 14.84 -20.41 -9.16
N ILE A 5 14.01 -21.30 -8.62
CA ILE A 5 12.76 -20.96 -7.90
C ILE A 5 12.79 -21.81 -6.64
N VAL A 6 13.24 -21.26 -5.51
CA VAL A 6 12.84 -21.68 -4.15
C VAL A 6 13.04 -20.50 -3.18
N ARG A 7 11.93 -20.04 -2.58
CA ARG A 7 11.79 -19.28 -1.33
C ARG A 7 12.31 -17.83 -1.26
N ILE A 8 11.50 -16.91 -1.78
CA ILE A 8 11.27 -15.59 -1.17
C ILE A 8 9.80 -15.59 -0.75
N VAL A 9 9.54 -15.72 0.55
CA VAL A 9 8.20 -15.64 1.14
C VAL A 9 8.10 -14.26 1.77
N VAL A 10 7.05 -13.52 1.41
CA VAL A 10 6.69 -12.13 1.76
C VAL A 10 7.42 -11.06 0.91
N PRO A 11 6.74 -10.22 0.07
CA PRO A 11 5.31 -9.86 0.02
C PRO A 11 4.57 -10.15 -1.30
N VAL A 12 4.98 -11.14 -2.11
CA VAL A 12 4.19 -11.57 -3.30
C VAL A 12 2.88 -12.29 -2.91
N ALA A 13 2.77 -12.73 -1.65
CA ALA A 13 1.62 -13.46 -1.13
C ALA A 13 0.33 -12.60 -1.00
N ALA A 14 0.42 -11.27 -0.95
CA ALA A 14 -0.77 -10.42 -0.84
C ALA A 14 -1.62 -10.43 -2.13
N ILE A 15 -1.00 -10.66 -3.29
CA ILE A 15 -1.65 -10.56 -4.61
C ILE A 15 -2.32 -11.88 -5.03
N MET A 16 -1.80 -13.05 -4.60
CA MET A 16 -2.39 -14.35 -4.95
C MET A 16 -3.52 -14.82 -4.02
N LEU A 17 -3.69 -14.21 -2.84
CA LEU A 17 -4.51 -14.79 -1.78
C LEU A 17 -6.00 -14.47 -1.89
N CYS A 18 -6.39 -13.56 -2.78
CA CYS A 18 -7.80 -13.25 -3.03
C CYS A 18 -8.55 -14.34 -3.83
N VAL A 19 -7.85 -15.20 -4.56
CA VAL A 19 -8.45 -16.22 -5.44
C VAL A 19 -9.08 -17.39 -4.68
N LEU A 20 -8.59 -17.71 -3.47
CA LEU A 20 -9.20 -18.76 -2.63
C LEU A 20 -10.49 -18.30 -1.93
N ILE A 21 -10.73 -16.99 -1.84
CA ILE A 21 -11.81 -16.41 -1.03
C ILE A 21 -13.19 -16.65 -1.66
N ALA A 22 -13.28 -16.77 -2.99
CA ALA A 22 -14.55 -17.01 -3.68
C ALA A 22 -15.08 -18.45 -3.53
N LYS A 23 -14.25 -19.44 -3.17
CA LYS A 23 -14.68 -20.84 -2.98
C LYS A 23 -14.71 -21.31 -1.52
N VAL A 24 -14.01 -20.64 -0.60
CA VAL A 24 -13.87 -21.12 0.80
C VAL A 24 -14.83 -20.45 1.78
N ASN A 25 -15.45 -19.31 1.44
CA ASN A 25 -16.40 -18.62 2.33
C ASN A 25 -17.85 -18.69 1.82
N ARG A 26 -18.34 -19.90 1.54
CA ARG A 26 -19.78 -20.14 1.74
C ARG A 26 -20.00 -20.22 3.25
N PRO A 27 -21.07 -19.62 3.81
CA PRO A 27 -21.42 -19.86 5.20
C PRO A 27 -21.50 -21.38 5.40
N GLU A 28 -20.91 -21.90 6.49
CA GLU A 28 -21.34 -23.20 6.98
C GLU A 28 -22.87 -23.12 7.13
N GLU A 29 -23.58 -24.00 6.42
CA GLU A 29 -25.03 -24.15 6.55
C GLU A 29 -25.32 -24.48 8.02
N GLY A 30 -25.71 -23.46 8.80
CA GLY A 30 -25.96 -23.64 10.24
C GLY A 30 -26.05 -22.38 11.08
N ASN A 31 -25.45 -21.25 10.68
CA ASN A 31 -25.53 -20.03 11.50
C ASN A 31 -26.71 -19.14 11.12
N SER A 32 -27.88 -19.44 11.69
CA SER A 32 -28.98 -18.48 11.78
C SER A 32 -28.59 -17.33 12.70
N PHE A 33 -28.05 -16.26 12.11
CA PHE A 33 -27.78 -15.03 12.83
C PHE A 33 -29.10 -14.40 13.29
N SER A 34 -29.37 -14.47 14.59
CA SER A 34 -30.41 -13.69 15.26
C SER A 34 -29.73 -12.50 15.91
N ALA A 35 -29.62 -11.38 15.19
CA ALA A 35 -29.11 -10.15 15.76
C ALA A 35 -30.08 -9.68 16.87
N PRO A 36 -29.62 -9.36 18.10
CA PRO A 36 -30.43 -8.56 18.99
C PRO A 36 -30.60 -7.17 18.37
N ALA A 37 -31.83 -6.82 18.02
CA ALA A 37 -32.21 -5.50 17.55
C ALA A 37 -32.07 -4.48 18.68
N GLN A 38 -30.87 -3.96 18.89
CA GLN A 38 -30.69 -2.73 19.64
C GLN A 38 -30.90 -1.58 18.66
N ALA A 39 -31.90 -0.75 18.94
CA ALA A 39 -32.35 0.29 18.04
C ALA A 39 -31.19 1.24 17.70
N ALA A 40 -30.75 1.19 16.44
CA ALA A 40 -29.93 2.23 15.86
C ALA A 40 -30.66 3.57 16.08
N THR A 41 -30.04 4.45 16.87
CA THR A 41 -30.48 5.85 16.95
C THR A 41 -30.53 6.37 15.52
N GLN A 42 -31.68 6.85 15.05
CA GLN A 42 -31.85 7.45 13.73
C GLN A 42 -30.98 8.71 13.63
N ALA A 43 -29.69 8.53 13.36
CA ALA A 43 -28.78 9.63 13.07
C ALA A 43 -29.28 10.33 11.80
N ALA A 44 -29.18 11.65 11.76
CA ALA A 44 -29.47 12.39 10.54
C ALA A 44 -28.54 11.89 9.42
N PRO A 45 -29.04 11.71 8.17
CA PRO A 45 -28.21 11.27 7.06
C PRO A 45 -26.99 12.19 6.91
N VAL A 46 -25.81 11.59 6.79
CA VAL A 46 -24.57 12.36 6.56
C VAL A 46 -24.73 13.11 5.22
N PRO A 47 -24.49 14.44 5.18
CA PRO A 47 -24.59 15.20 3.94
C PRO A 47 -23.75 14.58 2.84
N HIS A 48 -24.31 14.51 1.63
CA HIS A 48 -23.59 14.07 0.44
C HIS A 48 -22.33 14.92 0.24
N ARG A 49 -21.17 14.27 0.12
CA ARG A 49 -19.89 14.93 -0.14
C ARG A 49 -19.52 14.75 -1.61
N PRO A 50 -18.94 15.77 -2.28
CA PRO A 50 -18.42 15.61 -3.63
C PRO A 50 -17.46 14.43 -3.70
N THR A 51 -17.55 13.63 -4.77
CA THR A 51 -16.63 12.53 -4.97
C THR A 51 -15.20 13.02 -5.10
N ALA A 52 -14.30 12.28 -4.49
CA ALA A 52 -12.87 12.44 -4.60
C ALA A 52 -12.21 11.09 -4.84
N PHE A 53 -11.14 11.07 -5.62
CA PHE A 53 -10.38 9.86 -5.86
C PHE A 53 -9.01 9.96 -5.19
N GLY A 54 -8.61 8.86 -4.56
CA GLY A 54 -7.27 8.70 -4.01
C GLY A 54 -6.56 7.49 -4.58
N LEU A 55 -5.30 7.33 -4.21
CA LEU A 55 -4.43 6.26 -4.71
C LEU A 55 -3.65 5.61 -3.57
N ASN A 56 -3.72 4.28 -3.46
CA ASN A 56 -2.82 3.55 -2.58
C ASN A 56 -1.46 3.37 -3.27
N LEU A 57 -0.39 3.69 -2.53
CA LEU A 57 0.96 3.72 -3.08
C LEU A 57 1.59 2.32 -3.05
N SER A 58 2.22 1.94 -4.15
CA SER A 58 2.95 0.68 -4.23
C SER A 58 4.24 0.71 -3.42
N TYR A 59 4.61 -0.45 -2.88
CA TYR A 59 5.77 -0.60 -1.99
C TYR A 59 7.07 0.00 -2.58
N PRO A 60 7.83 0.82 -1.83
CA PRO A 60 9.04 1.45 -2.32
C PRO A 60 10.21 0.47 -2.23
N ALA A 61 10.31 -0.44 -3.20
CA ALA A 61 11.39 -1.42 -3.31
C ALA A 61 12.11 -1.38 -4.65
N TYR A 62 13.34 -1.90 -4.69
CA TYR A 62 14.18 -1.97 -5.89
C TYR A 62 13.56 -2.77 -7.04
N TRP A 63 12.66 -3.70 -6.73
CA TRP A 63 11.92 -4.47 -7.72
C TRP A 63 10.64 -3.79 -8.19
N SER A 64 10.21 -2.71 -7.51
CA SER A 64 9.14 -1.86 -7.99
C SER A 64 9.61 -1.13 -9.24
N ASN A 65 8.71 -0.99 -10.21
CA ASN A 65 8.96 -0.16 -11.38
C ASN A 65 8.62 1.32 -11.13
N GLU A 66 8.29 1.69 -9.89
CA GLU A 66 8.01 3.05 -9.48
C GLU A 66 9.13 3.60 -8.61
N ARG A 67 9.80 4.63 -9.13
CA ARG A 67 10.77 5.41 -8.38
C ARG A 67 10.04 6.49 -7.58
N ALA A 68 9.91 6.29 -6.27
CA ALA A 68 9.40 7.29 -5.36
C ALA A 68 10.48 8.22 -4.81
N PHE A 69 11.63 7.68 -4.41
CA PHE A 69 12.74 8.42 -3.80
C PHE A 69 13.81 8.82 -4.82
N MET A 70 14.47 9.96 -4.58
CA MET A 70 15.65 10.35 -5.37
C MET A 70 16.84 9.45 -5.10
N ASN A 71 17.07 9.07 -3.84
CA ASN A 71 18.07 8.08 -3.48
C ASN A 71 17.64 6.69 -3.99
N LEU A 72 18.34 6.17 -4.99
CA LEU A 72 18.07 4.87 -5.60
C LEU A 72 18.31 3.71 -4.63
N ALA A 73 19.07 3.92 -3.55
CA ALA A 73 19.28 2.94 -2.49
C ALA A 73 18.08 2.83 -1.52
N ALA A 74 17.15 3.79 -1.53
CA ALA A 74 16.02 3.83 -0.59
C ALA A 74 15.07 2.62 -0.68
N GLY A 75 14.94 2.01 -1.85
CA GLY A 75 14.18 0.78 -2.03
C GLY A 75 14.99 -0.50 -1.89
N GLY A 76 16.26 -0.40 -1.51
CA GLY A 76 17.17 -1.54 -1.47
C GLY A 76 16.92 -2.49 -0.29
N ILE A 77 17.59 -3.65 -0.35
CA ILE A 77 17.76 -4.57 0.77
C ILE A 77 19.18 -5.12 0.71
N TRP A 78 19.83 -5.29 1.85
CA TRP A 78 21.15 -5.92 1.91
C TRP A 78 21.02 -7.43 1.74
N GLN A 79 21.81 -7.96 0.81
CA GLN A 79 21.91 -9.38 0.51
C GLN A 79 23.36 -9.85 0.64
N ALA A 80 23.55 -11.14 0.88
CA ALA A 80 24.85 -11.80 0.95
C ALA A 80 25.09 -12.67 -0.31
N PRO A 81 25.78 -12.17 -1.35
CA PRO A 81 25.97 -12.90 -2.61
C PRO A 81 26.63 -14.27 -2.44
N HIS A 82 27.66 -14.35 -1.60
CA HIS A 82 28.39 -15.60 -1.36
C HIS A 82 27.60 -16.64 -0.55
N ASN A 83 26.48 -16.25 0.08
CA ASN A 83 25.58 -17.13 0.80
C ASN A 83 24.32 -17.48 -0.02
N GLY A 84 24.43 -17.45 -1.35
CA GLY A 84 23.33 -17.79 -2.26
C GLY A 84 22.29 -16.67 -2.39
N TRP A 85 22.72 -15.40 -2.29
CA TRP A 85 21.84 -14.22 -2.43
C TRP A 85 20.70 -14.14 -1.40
N LYS A 86 20.92 -14.71 -0.21
CA LYS A 86 20.01 -14.55 0.92
C LYS A 86 20.10 -13.14 1.50
N ASP A 87 19.09 -12.76 2.27
CA ASP A 87 19.14 -11.54 3.08
C ASP A 87 20.39 -11.56 3.96
N PHE A 88 21.04 -10.40 4.07
CA PHE A 88 22.17 -10.23 4.96
C PHE A 88 21.70 -10.35 6.42
N ASP A 89 22.60 -10.81 7.30
CA ASP A 89 22.24 -11.05 8.70
C ASP A 89 21.69 -9.77 9.36
N PRO A 90 20.38 -9.74 9.73
CA PRO A 90 19.77 -8.54 10.30
C PRO A 90 20.38 -8.18 11.65
N ALA A 91 21.00 -9.13 12.37
CA ALA A 91 21.69 -8.86 13.63
C ALA A 91 23.00 -8.06 13.46
N ARG A 92 23.41 -7.78 12.22
CA ARG A 92 24.60 -6.98 11.87
C ARG A 92 24.27 -5.67 11.16
N ILE A 93 22.98 -5.43 10.92
CA ILE A 93 22.44 -4.19 10.36
C ILE A 93 21.89 -3.35 11.50
N ASP A 94 22.15 -2.03 11.51
CA ASP A 94 21.55 -1.12 12.49
C ASP A 94 20.25 -0.48 11.97
N GLN A 95 19.65 0.39 12.79
CA GLN A 95 18.39 1.06 12.47
C GLN A 95 18.50 2.03 11.28
N GLU A 96 19.71 2.47 10.93
CA GLU A 96 19.98 3.35 9.78
C GLU A 96 20.30 2.55 8.50
N SER A 97 20.13 1.23 8.55
CA SER A 97 20.47 0.28 7.47
C SER A 97 21.98 0.15 7.21
N THR A 98 22.81 0.42 8.22
CA THR A 98 24.27 0.32 8.16
C THR A 98 24.73 -1.10 8.50
N ILE A 99 25.56 -1.69 7.65
CA ILE A 99 26.28 -2.93 7.99
C ILE A 99 27.45 -2.59 8.90
N ARG A 100 27.39 -3.02 10.15
CA ARG A 100 28.39 -2.68 11.18
C ARG A 100 29.76 -3.30 10.98
N SER A 101 29.83 -4.45 10.29
CA SER A 101 31.09 -5.15 10.01
C SER A 101 30.90 -6.16 8.89
N LEU A 102 31.99 -6.56 8.24
CA LEU A 102 32.06 -7.69 7.31
C LEU A 102 33.06 -8.71 7.85
N ALA A 103 32.78 -10.00 7.69
CA ALA A 103 33.77 -11.05 7.93
C ALA A 103 34.86 -11.00 6.83
N PRO A 104 36.07 -11.56 7.06
CA PRO A 104 37.12 -11.58 6.05
C PRO A 104 36.64 -12.20 4.73
N GLY A 105 36.71 -11.43 3.64
CA GLY A 105 36.25 -11.85 2.30
C GLY A 105 34.73 -11.86 2.10
N GLU A 106 33.94 -11.50 3.11
CA GLU A 106 32.49 -11.32 2.97
C GLU A 106 32.20 -10.01 2.24
N ILE A 107 31.23 -10.05 1.35
CA ILE A 107 30.67 -8.87 0.69
C ILE A 107 29.16 -8.82 0.97
N ALA A 108 28.62 -7.61 0.96
CA ALA A 108 27.18 -7.40 0.90
C ALA A 108 26.82 -6.69 -0.40
N ALA A 109 25.60 -6.91 -0.90
CA ALA A 109 25.10 -6.23 -2.08
C ALA A 109 23.71 -5.66 -1.82
N MET A 110 23.43 -4.49 -2.39
CA MET A 110 22.11 -3.86 -2.34
C MET A 110 21.67 -3.51 -3.75
N ALA A 111 20.52 -4.05 -4.15
CA ALA A 111 19.89 -3.68 -5.40
C ALA A 111 19.32 -2.26 -5.34
N LEU A 112 19.54 -1.51 -6.41
CA LEU A 112 19.07 -0.14 -6.53
C LEU A 112 17.73 -0.09 -7.28
N VAL A 113 16.89 0.88 -6.94
CA VAL A 113 15.70 1.25 -7.72
C VAL A 113 16.16 1.76 -9.09
N ARG A 114 15.51 1.30 -10.15
CA ARG A 114 15.87 1.71 -11.52
C ARG A 114 15.42 3.16 -11.78
N PRO A 115 16.32 4.08 -12.19
CA PRO A 115 15.91 5.40 -12.62
C PRO A 115 15.19 5.33 -13.98
N ALA A 116 14.22 6.21 -14.22
CA ALA A 116 13.39 6.17 -15.43
C ALA A 116 14.20 6.29 -16.73
N ALA A 117 15.30 7.04 -16.72
CA ALA A 117 16.21 7.17 -17.87
C ALA A 117 16.89 5.84 -18.25
N ALA A 118 17.13 4.94 -17.29
CA ALA A 118 17.80 3.65 -17.51
C ALA A 118 16.93 2.62 -18.28
N TYR A 119 15.66 2.92 -18.52
CA TYR A 119 14.83 2.13 -19.45
C TYR A 119 15.20 2.38 -20.91
N ARG A 120 15.81 3.52 -21.25
CA ARG A 120 16.04 3.96 -22.64
C ARG A 120 17.50 4.24 -22.99
N GLY A 121 18.40 4.25 -22.00
CA GLY A 121 19.82 4.51 -22.25
C GLY A 121 20.68 4.28 -21.01
N ASP A 122 21.98 4.40 -21.20
CA ASP A 122 22.94 4.35 -20.11
C ASP A 122 22.83 5.64 -19.27
N VAL A 123 22.98 5.53 -17.95
CA VAL A 123 22.82 6.64 -17.00
C VAL A 123 24.02 6.73 -16.09
N ALA A 124 24.67 7.89 -16.00
CA ALA A 124 25.74 8.12 -15.03
C ALA A 124 25.17 8.25 -13.62
N ILE A 125 25.70 7.49 -12.66
CA ILE A 125 25.29 7.46 -11.25
C ILE A 125 26.47 7.84 -10.36
N THR A 126 26.20 8.66 -9.34
CA THR A 126 27.13 8.95 -8.25
C THR A 126 26.50 8.49 -6.93
N CYS A 127 27.18 7.58 -6.25
CA CYS A 127 26.90 7.20 -4.86
C CYS A 127 27.85 7.95 -3.92
N LEU A 128 27.29 8.62 -2.91
CA LEU A 128 28.04 9.22 -1.81
C LEU A 128 27.73 8.45 -0.53
N TYR A 129 28.69 8.35 0.39
CA TYR A 129 28.53 7.69 1.67
C TYR A 129 29.49 8.28 2.71
N ASP A 130 29.10 8.18 3.98
CA ASP A 130 29.97 8.50 5.12
C ASP A 130 30.73 7.25 5.57
N GLY A 131 31.85 7.45 6.28
CA GLY A 131 32.64 6.39 6.89
C GLY A 131 33.76 5.83 6.00
N LYS A 132 34.46 4.82 6.53
CA LYS A 132 35.62 4.19 5.89
C LYS A 132 35.25 2.82 5.36
N GLY A 133 35.49 2.64 4.08
CA GLY A 133 35.24 1.40 3.37
C GLY A 133 35.28 1.62 1.87
N VAL A 134 34.83 0.62 1.12
CA VAL A 134 34.82 0.65 -0.34
C VAL A 134 33.50 0.11 -0.85
N LEU A 135 32.83 0.92 -1.68
CA LEU A 135 31.73 0.48 -2.52
C LEU A 135 32.24 0.11 -3.91
N GLY A 136 31.73 -1.00 -4.43
CA GLY A 136 31.79 -1.40 -5.83
C GLY A 136 30.38 -1.58 -6.40
N GLY A 137 30.26 -2.24 -7.54
CA GLY A 137 28.97 -2.49 -8.17
C GLY A 137 28.89 -3.79 -8.95
N ILE A 138 27.65 -4.24 -9.17
CA ILE A 138 27.30 -5.44 -9.93
C ILE A 138 26.30 -5.01 -11.01
N GLY A 139 26.52 -5.44 -12.26
CA GLY A 139 25.69 -5.01 -13.39
C GLY A 139 25.94 -3.56 -13.83
N ILE A 140 27.16 -3.05 -13.60
CA ILE A 140 27.57 -1.67 -13.92
C ILE A 140 28.64 -1.64 -15.04
N LYS A 141 28.87 -0.43 -15.58
CA LYS A 141 30.04 -0.08 -16.41
C LYS A 141 30.87 1.00 -15.70
N ASP A 142 32.16 1.08 -16.03
CA ASP A 142 33.06 2.19 -15.69
C ASP A 142 33.11 2.55 -14.19
N GLY A 143 33.01 1.56 -13.30
CA GLY A 143 33.01 1.77 -11.86
C GLY A 143 34.31 2.40 -11.34
N LYS A 144 34.21 3.48 -10.59
CA LYS A 144 35.32 4.22 -9.98
C LYS A 144 35.05 4.49 -8.51
N ALA A 145 35.79 3.82 -7.64
CA ALA A 145 35.72 4.02 -6.20
C ALA A 145 36.76 5.05 -5.73
N SER A 146 36.35 5.90 -4.80
CA SER A 146 37.21 6.82 -4.06
C SER A 146 36.67 6.96 -2.62
N PRO A 147 37.44 7.50 -1.66
CA PRO A 147 36.95 7.66 -0.29
C PRO A 147 35.62 8.43 -0.25
N GLY A 148 34.58 7.84 0.34
CA GLY A 148 33.25 8.43 0.47
C GLY A 148 32.42 8.51 -0.82
N ARG A 149 32.90 7.94 -1.94
CA ARG A 149 32.27 8.08 -3.26
C ARG A 149 32.47 6.88 -4.17
N PHE A 150 31.42 6.52 -4.90
CA PHE A 150 31.47 5.53 -5.98
C PHE A 150 30.68 6.02 -7.19
N ASP A 151 31.35 6.21 -8.32
CA ASP A 151 30.74 6.57 -9.59
C ASP A 151 30.68 5.36 -10.52
N PHE A 152 29.60 5.24 -11.29
CA PHE A 152 29.48 4.22 -12.32
C PHE A 152 28.47 4.63 -13.40
N THR A 153 28.50 3.91 -14.52
CA THR A 153 27.47 4.00 -15.55
C THR A 153 26.49 2.84 -15.38
N TRP A 154 25.21 3.15 -15.15
CA TRP A 154 24.11 2.19 -15.15
C TRP A 154 23.77 1.81 -16.61
N PRO A 155 23.97 0.56 -17.04
CA PRO A 155 23.67 0.16 -18.41
C PRO A 155 22.17 -0.01 -18.66
N ALA A 156 21.70 0.41 -19.83
CA ALA A 156 20.29 0.28 -20.21
C ALA A 156 19.77 -1.16 -20.02
N GLY A 157 18.56 -1.30 -19.46
CA GLY A 157 17.89 -2.60 -19.29
C GLY A 157 18.49 -3.54 -18.22
N THR A 158 19.58 -3.15 -17.57
CA THR A 158 20.29 -3.98 -16.59
C THR A 158 19.73 -3.79 -15.18
N LYS A 159 19.77 -4.86 -14.37
CA LYS A 159 19.59 -4.76 -12.92
C LYS A 159 20.95 -4.45 -12.30
N THR A 160 20.98 -3.39 -11.49
CA THR A 160 22.22 -2.86 -10.93
C THR A 160 22.17 -2.91 -9.41
N LEU A 161 23.30 -3.27 -8.81
CA LEU A 161 23.50 -3.29 -7.37
C LEU A 161 24.76 -2.52 -7.00
N ILE A 162 24.75 -1.90 -5.83
CA ILE A 162 25.99 -1.55 -5.12
C ILE A 162 26.48 -2.77 -4.35
N ARG A 163 27.79 -2.89 -4.20
CA ARG A 163 28.46 -3.94 -3.44
C ARG A 163 29.32 -3.30 -2.37
N LEU A 164 29.13 -3.64 -1.11
CA LEU A 164 30.00 -3.24 -0.01
C LEU A 164 31.14 -4.25 0.07
N ASP A 165 32.34 -3.81 -0.31
CA ASP A 165 33.54 -4.66 -0.36
C ASP A 165 34.31 -4.63 0.96
N THR A 166 34.37 -3.46 1.60
CA THR A 166 34.98 -3.29 2.92
C THR A 166 34.21 -2.23 3.71
N THR A 167 34.21 -2.37 5.04
CA THR A 167 33.68 -1.39 5.99
C THR A 167 34.50 -1.47 7.27
N ASP A 168 34.95 -0.33 7.80
CA ASP A 168 35.66 -0.23 9.08
C ASP A 168 34.63 -0.33 10.22
N PRO A 169 34.72 -1.32 11.13
CA PRO A 169 33.78 -1.44 12.24
C PRO A 169 33.77 -0.23 13.19
N ALA A 170 34.85 0.56 13.24
CA ALA A 170 34.94 1.78 14.04
C ALA A 170 34.34 3.02 13.34
N ASP A 171 34.20 2.98 12.02
CA ASP A 171 33.63 4.06 11.21
C ASP A 171 32.95 3.48 9.96
N PRO A 172 31.81 2.78 10.12
CA PRO A 172 31.23 1.99 9.06
C PRO A 172 30.66 2.85 7.93
N VAL A 173 30.68 2.29 6.72
CA VAL A 173 30.02 2.86 5.54
C VAL A 173 28.53 3.01 5.79
N ARG A 174 28.03 4.25 5.81
CA ARG A 174 26.64 4.60 6.15
C ARG A 174 26.12 5.76 5.31
N HIS A 175 24.82 6.06 5.45
CA HIS A 175 24.12 7.14 4.73
C HIS A 175 24.37 7.09 3.20
N ILE A 176 24.32 5.88 2.63
CA ILE A 176 24.56 5.69 1.20
C ILE A 176 23.45 6.38 0.40
N ASP A 177 23.85 7.30 -0.48
CA ASP A 177 22.96 8.04 -1.36
C ASP A 177 23.42 7.94 -2.82
N CYS A 178 22.72 7.13 -3.61
CA CYS A 178 22.99 6.89 -5.02
C CYS A 178 21.96 7.62 -5.89
N ARG A 179 22.42 8.50 -6.78
CA ARG A 179 21.55 9.27 -7.70
C ARG A 179 22.20 9.43 -9.06
N GLU A 180 21.41 9.80 -10.07
CA GLU A 180 21.96 10.31 -11.32
C GLU A 180 22.97 11.43 -11.06
N ALA A 181 24.06 11.43 -11.84
CA ALA A 181 25.13 12.39 -11.69
C ALA A 181 24.60 13.84 -11.82
N GLY A 182 24.89 14.68 -10.83
CA GLY A 182 24.43 16.07 -10.79
C GLY A 182 22.99 16.28 -10.24
N ALA A 183 22.27 15.21 -9.89
CA ALA A 183 20.95 15.34 -9.26
C ALA A 183 21.03 16.07 -7.91
N ASP A 184 20.03 16.91 -7.63
CA ASP A 184 19.93 17.63 -6.35
C ASP A 184 19.88 16.62 -5.19
N ARG A 185 20.77 16.82 -4.21
CA ARG A 185 20.92 15.99 -3.02
C ARG A 185 19.90 16.32 -1.93
N LYS A 186 19.29 17.49 -1.99
CA LYS A 186 18.25 17.92 -1.03
C LYS A 186 16.87 17.34 -1.35
N ALA A 187 16.61 16.99 -2.60
CA ALA A 187 15.34 16.38 -3.00
C ALA A 187 15.17 14.99 -2.36
N VAL A 188 14.07 14.77 -1.64
CA VAL A 188 13.76 13.45 -1.05
C VAL A 188 13.06 12.56 -2.07
N PHE A 189 12.05 13.09 -2.75
CA PHE A 189 11.22 12.37 -3.71
C PHE A 189 11.54 12.72 -5.16
N ASP A 190 11.33 11.75 -6.05
CA ASP A 190 11.34 12.00 -7.49
C ASP A 190 10.22 12.96 -7.86
N ARG A 191 10.56 14.02 -8.59
CA ARG A 191 9.59 15.08 -8.90
C ARG A 191 8.43 14.58 -9.77
N ALA A 192 8.69 13.66 -10.71
CA ALA A 192 7.64 13.12 -11.56
C ALA A 192 6.69 12.22 -10.77
N PHE A 193 7.20 11.52 -9.74
CA PHE A 193 6.34 10.81 -8.79
C PHE A 193 5.44 11.77 -8.01
N VAL A 194 5.99 12.82 -7.39
CA VAL A 194 5.20 13.83 -6.65
C VAL A 194 4.15 14.49 -7.55
N ASP A 195 4.54 14.92 -8.75
CA ASP A 195 3.63 15.53 -9.72
C ASP A 195 2.52 14.57 -10.18
N GLY A 196 2.83 13.27 -10.26
CA GLY A 196 1.86 12.23 -10.59
C GLY A 196 0.76 12.04 -9.54
N LEU A 197 1.01 12.42 -8.28
CA LEU A 197 0.07 12.30 -7.17
C LEU A 197 -0.86 13.51 -7.02
N ARG A 198 -0.44 14.70 -7.48
CA ARG A 198 -1.18 15.97 -7.32
C ARG A 198 -2.63 15.98 -7.82
N PRO A 199 -3.01 15.24 -8.88
CA PRO A 199 -4.41 15.20 -9.30
C PRO A 199 -5.33 14.53 -8.28
N TYR A 200 -4.81 13.61 -7.47
CA TYR A 200 -5.60 12.85 -6.50
C TYR A 200 -5.86 13.68 -5.24
N LYS A 201 -6.96 13.41 -4.54
CA LYS A 201 -7.28 14.07 -3.26
C LYS A 201 -6.46 13.51 -2.11
N ALA A 202 -6.24 12.19 -2.11
CA ALA A 202 -5.59 11.48 -1.03
C ALA A 202 -4.65 10.38 -1.52
N ILE A 203 -3.67 10.02 -0.70
CA ILE A 203 -2.79 8.85 -0.89
C ILE A 203 -2.83 7.94 0.32
N ARG A 204 -2.95 6.63 0.11
CA ARG A 204 -2.93 5.62 1.18
C ARG A 204 -1.59 4.92 1.23
N TYR A 205 -1.06 4.79 2.46
CA TYR A 205 0.28 4.29 2.73
C TYR A 205 0.32 2.82 3.13
N LEU A 206 -0.67 1.99 2.75
CA LEU A 206 -0.76 0.59 3.17
C LEU A 206 0.59 -0.15 3.10
N ASP A 207 1.19 -0.13 1.91
CA ASP A 207 2.45 -0.80 1.63
C ASP A 207 3.64 -0.01 2.22
N TRP A 208 3.60 1.32 2.14
CA TRP A 208 4.64 2.18 2.69
C TRP A 208 4.77 2.08 4.21
N GLN A 209 3.70 1.75 4.93
CA GLN A 209 3.72 1.48 6.38
C GLN A 209 3.89 0.00 6.71
N ALA A 210 4.11 -0.86 5.71
CA ALA A 210 4.22 -2.31 5.86
C ALA A 210 3.07 -2.93 6.68
N ALA A 211 1.87 -2.38 6.58
CA ALA A 211 0.75 -2.70 7.47
C ALA A 211 0.36 -4.19 7.42
N ASN A 212 0.44 -4.81 6.24
CA ASN A 212 0.18 -6.24 6.04
C ASN A 212 1.23 -7.16 6.67
N GLY A 213 2.46 -6.68 6.85
CA GLY A 213 3.50 -7.40 7.59
C GLY A 213 3.22 -7.47 9.08
N ASN A 214 2.46 -6.49 9.60
CA ASN A 214 2.03 -6.38 10.99
C ASN A 214 3.18 -6.45 12.01
N VAL A 215 4.33 -5.86 11.68
CA VAL A 215 5.48 -5.86 12.59
C VAL A 215 5.37 -4.77 13.64
N ALA A 216 4.95 -3.55 13.26
CA ALA A 216 5.32 -2.34 14.00
C ALA A 216 4.96 -2.42 15.49
N GLY A 217 5.96 -2.18 16.34
CA GLY A 217 5.89 -2.27 17.79
C GLY A 217 6.05 -0.90 18.44
N ASN A 218 7.12 -0.71 19.22
CA ASN A 218 7.37 0.53 19.95
C ASN A 218 8.12 1.59 19.11
N TRP A 219 8.07 2.85 19.57
CA TRP A 219 8.61 4.01 18.87
C TRP A 219 10.10 3.91 18.51
N ALA A 220 10.90 3.25 19.36
CA ALA A 220 12.35 3.18 19.17
C ALA A 220 12.76 2.31 17.99
N GLN A 221 11.87 1.44 17.49
CA GLN A 221 12.16 0.51 16.39
C GLN A 221 11.80 1.05 15.00
N ARG A 222 11.23 2.26 14.92
CA ARG A 222 10.77 2.85 13.66
C ARG A 222 11.91 3.07 12.66
N THR A 223 11.59 3.12 11.38
CA THR A 223 12.53 3.64 10.37
C THR A 223 12.79 5.12 10.62
N LEU A 224 14.06 5.52 10.57
CA LEU A 224 14.48 6.92 10.69
C LEU A 224 14.54 7.58 9.29
N PRO A 225 14.29 8.89 9.17
CA PRO A 225 14.39 9.57 7.88
C PRO A 225 15.81 9.58 7.30
N SER A 226 16.83 9.44 8.16
CA SER A 226 18.25 9.29 7.80
C SER A 226 18.62 7.89 7.29
N SER A 227 17.77 6.88 7.49
CA SER A 227 18.07 5.51 7.10
C SER A 227 18.21 5.41 5.59
N THR A 228 19.28 4.75 5.13
CA THR A 228 19.51 4.53 3.70
C THR A 228 18.33 3.82 3.06
N ILE A 229 17.77 2.79 3.70
CA ILE A 229 16.61 2.05 3.20
C ILE A 229 15.35 2.60 3.87
N GLN A 230 14.34 2.89 3.04
CA GLN A 230 13.01 3.36 3.44
C GLN A 230 11.92 2.30 3.18
N GLY A 231 12.23 1.20 2.49
CA GLY A 231 11.30 0.08 2.22
C GLY A 231 11.52 -1.14 3.11
N GLY A 232 11.74 -0.97 4.42
CA GLY A 232 12.03 -2.06 5.35
C GLY A 232 10.79 -2.65 6.06
N ALA A 233 11.00 -3.62 6.97
CA ALA A 233 9.93 -4.28 7.72
C ALA A 233 9.11 -3.35 8.63
N GLN A 234 9.64 -2.17 8.96
CA GLN A 234 8.98 -1.12 9.74
C GLN A 234 8.31 -0.05 8.87
N GLY A 235 8.32 -0.23 7.54
CA GLY A 235 7.85 0.76 6.58
C GLY A 235 8.80 1.95 6.42
N VAL A 236 8.31 2.96 5.70
CA VAL A 236 8.95 4.26 5.46
C VAL A 236 8.88 5.10 6.72
N ALA A 237 9.90 5.93 6.96
CA ALA A 237 9.91 6.87 8.07
C ALA A 237 8.67 7.79 8.03
N MET A 238 8.02 7.97 9.16
CA MET A 238 6.84 8.83 9.30
C MET A 238 7.08 10.25 8.78
N GLU A 239 8.28 10.78 9.01
CA GLU A 239 8.70 12.09 8.55
C GLU A 239 8.60 12.18 7.01
N ASN A 240 9.00 11.12 6.30
CA ASN A 240 8.89 11.02 4.85
C ASN A 240 7.44 10.83 4.39
N LEU A 241 6.60 10.11 5.14
CA LEU A 241 5.17 10.01 4.84
C LEU A 241 4.51 11.40 4.84
N VAL A 242 4.69 12.17 5.92
CA VAL A 242 4.12 13.52 6.03
C VAL A 242 4.72 14.48 5.00
N LEU A 243 6.03 14.39 4.73
CA LEU A 243 6.69 15.21 3.72
C LEU A 243 6.09 14.98 2.33
N LEU A 244 5.87 13.72 1.94
CA LEU A 244 5.28 13.41 0.62
C LEU A 244 3.88 14.00 0.48
N ALA A 245 3.03 13.85 1.50
CA ALA A 245 1.69 14.42 1.50
C ALA A 245 1.71 15.94 1.34
N ASN A 246 2.66 16.61 2.02
CA ASN A 246 2.85 18.05 1.92
C ASN A 246 3.35 18.48 0.53
N GLU A 247 4.37 17.82 -0.05
CA GLU A 247 4.92 18.17 -1.36
C GLU A 247 3.95 17.90 -2.52
N ALA A 248 3.19 16.81 -2.43
CA ALA A 248 2.14 16.46 -3.38
C ALA A 248 0.82 17.22 -3.11
N GLN A 249 0.71 17.91 -1.96
CA GLN A 249 -0.49 18.62 -1.52
C GLN A 249 -1.73 17.72 -1.49
N VAL A 250 -1.59 16.50 -0.98
CA VAL A 250 -2.66 15.51 -0.87
C VAL A 250 -2.93 15.15 0.58
N ASP A 251 -4.12 14.63 0.86
CA ASP A 251 -4.49 14.13 2.18
C ASP A 251 -3.83 12.76 2.42
N PRO A 252 -3.09 12.54 3.52
CA PRO A 252 -2.53 11.24 3.82
C PRO A 252 -3.58 10.31 4.45
N TRP A 253 -3.60 9.06 3.99
CA TRP A 253 -4.33 7.95 4.62
C TRP A 253 -3.33 6.97 5.22
N PHE A 254 -3.21 7.02 6.53
CA PHE A 254 -2.34 6.17 7.32
C PHE A 254 -3.05 4.86 7.68
N VAL A 255 -2.38 3.74 7.45
CA VAL A 255 -2.80 2.40 7.86
C VAL A 255 -1.84 1.93 8.95
N MET A 256 -2.20 2.19 10.20
CA MET A 256 -1.34 1.89 11.34
C MET A 256 -1.31 0.37 11.55
N PRO A 257 -0.13 -0.28 11.56
CA PRO A 257 -0.05 -1.72 11.83
C PRO A 257 -0.70 -2.07 13.17
N TRP A 258 -1.34 -3.24 13.27
CA TRP A 258 -2.10 -3.66 14.45
C TRP A 258 -1.24 -3.66 15.73
N ASN A 259 0.03 -4.04 15.60
CA ASN A 259 0.98 -4.11 16.71
C ASN A 259 1.50 -2.76 17.23
N THR A 260 1.15 -1.65 16.58
CA THR A 260 1.59 -0.32 17.02
C THR A 260 1.09 -0.07 18.45
N ASP A 261 2.01 0.19 19.37
CA ASP A 261 1.68 0.47 20.77
C ASP A 261 1.17 1.90 20.96
N ASP A 262 0.57 2.16 22.12
CA ASP A 262 -0.09 3.43 22.42
C ASP A 262 0.90 4.61 22.42
N ALA A 263 2.14 4.40 22.90
CA ALA A 263 3.15 5.44 22.96
C ALA A 263 3.68 5.80 21.56
N ALA A 264 3.85 4.82 20.68
CA ALA A 264 4.20 5.02 19.28
C ALA A 264 3.03 5.69 18.53
N MET A 265 1.78 5.28 18.81
CA MET A 265 0.58 5.89 18.24
C MET A 265 0.46 7.37 18.62
N GLU A 266 0.65 7.72 19.90
CA GLU A 266 0.59 9.10 20.38
C GLU A 266 1.68 9.98 19.75
N ARG A 267 2.91 9.47 19.66
CA ARG A 267 4.02 10.19 19.01
C ARG A 267 3.80 10.36 17.50
N PHE A 268 3.27 9.34 16.83
CA PHE A 268 2.93 9.41 15.42
C PHE A 268 1.85 10.47 15.17
N ALA A 269 0.73 10.39 15.91
CA ALA A 269 -0.35 11.35 15.82
C ALA A 269 0.13 12.78 16.11
N THR A 270 1.00 12.95 17.12
CA THR A 270 1.56 14.25 17.50
C THR A 270 2.37 14.85 16.36
N TYR A 271 3.26 14.07 15.75
CA TYR A 271 4.04 14.54 14.61
C TYR A 271 3.13 14.89 13.41
N VAL A 272 2.12 14.08 13.10
CA VAL A 272 1.17 14.39 12.03
C VAL A 272 0.43 15.70 12.31
N ARG A 273 -0.06 15.93 13.53
CA ARG A 273 -0.73 17.18 13.92
C ARG A 273 0.15 18.41 13.68
N ASP A 274 1.42 18.30 14.08
CA ASP A 274 2.37 19.41 14.10
C ASP A 274 3.00 19.69 12.73
N HIS A 275 3.15 18.67 11.88
CA HIS A 275 3.91 18.77 10.62
C HIS A 275 3.08 18.58 9.34
N LEU A 276 1.86 18.05 9.41
CA LEU A 276 0.99 17.99 8.24
C LEU A 276 0.54 19.41 7.87
N ALA A 277 0.61 19.76 6.58
CA ALA A 277 0.30 21.09 6.11
C ALA A 277 -1.13 21.54 6.50
N PRO A 278 -1.33 22.83 6.79
CA PRO A 278 -2.66 23.38 7.03
C PRO A 278 -3.60 23.08 5.84
N GLY A 279 -4.88 22.80 6.15
CA GLY A 279 -5.87 22.47 5.14
C GLY A 279 -5.75 21.05 4.55
N ARG A 280 -4.86 20.20 5.07
CA ARG A 280 -4.87 18.74 4.83
C ARG A 280 -5.54 18.00 5.98
N THR A 281 -6.11 16.85 5.65
CA THR A 281 -6.82 15.97 6.58
C THR A 281 -6.13 14.61 6.63
N ALA A 282 -5.83 14.12 7.83
CA ALA A 282 -5.27 12.78 8.03
C ALA A 282 -6.39 11.75 8.16
N TYR A 283 -6.44 10.81 7.22
CA TYR A 283 -7.29 9.62 7.28
C TYR A 283 -6.52 8.54 8.05
N VAL A 284 -7.15 7.93 9.06
CA VAL A 284 -6.48 6.99 9.96
C VAL A 284 -7.28 5.69 10.04
N GLU A 285 -6.60 4.61 9.71
CA GLU A 285 -7.10 3.24 9.73
C GLU A 285 -6.18 2.38 10.60
N ILE A 286 -6.75 1.44 11.37
CA ILE A 286 -5.98 0.53 12.22
C ILE A 286 -6.03 -0.89 11.66
N GLY A 287 -4.86 -1.41 11.29
CA GLY A 287 -4.71 -2.67 10.57
C GLY A 287 -5.31 -2.62 9.16
N ASN A 288 -4.99 -3.64 8.36
CA ASN A 288 -5.60 -3.83 7.05
C ASN A 288 -6.43 -5.11 7.06
N GLU A 289 -7.66 -5.03 6.55
CA GLU A 289 -8.58 -6.16 6.38
C GLU A 289 -8.61 -7.12 7.59
N ILE A 290 -8.94 -6.62 8.79
CA ILE A 290 -9.02 -7.47 9.99
C ILE A 290 -10.07 -8.60 9.86
N TRP A 291 -11.00 -8.45 8.92
CA TRP A 291 -11.95 -9.49 8.50
C TRP A 291 -11.30 -10.65 7.71
N ASN A 292 -10.10 -10.48 7.15
CA ASN A 292 -9.46 -11.43 6.24
C ASN A 292 -8.37 -12.26 6.95
N MET A 293 -8.68 -13.53 7.27
CA MET A 293 -7.79 -14.45 8.01
C MET A 293 -6.45 -14.77 7.31
N SER A 294 -6.33 -14.38 6.05
CA SER A 294 -5.10 -14.36 5.27
C SER A 294 -4.01 -13.48 5.87
N PHE A 295 -4.39 -12.39 6.54
CA PHE A 295 -3.44 -11.45 7.12
C PHE A 295 -3.05 -11.82 8.57
N PRO A 296 -1.78 -11.61 8.96
CA PRO A 296 -1.32 -11.81 10.33
C PRO A 296 -2.16 -11.05 11.37
N ALA A 297 -2.51 -9.79 11.07
CA ALA A 297 -3.30 -8.94 11.97
C ALA A 297 -4.69 -9.54 12.27
N ALA A 298 -5.40 -10.07 11.26
CA ALA A 298 -6.69 -10.73 11.45
C ALA A 298 -6.59 -11.99 12.33
N ARG A 299 -5.55 -12.82 12.12
CA ARG A 299 -5.30 -14.00 12.95
C ARG A 299 -4.98 -13.62 14.39
N GLN A 300 -4.20 -12.56 14.58
CA GLN A 300 -3.86 -12.05 15.90
C GLN A 300 -5.09 -11.47 16.62
N ALA A 301 -5.90 -10.66 15.94
CA ALA A 301 -7.15 -10.11 16.48
C ALA A 301 -8.10 -11.23 16.94
N LEU A 302 -8.22 -12.32 16.16
CA LEU A 302 -8.99 -13.48 16.58
C LEU A 302 -8.41 -14.14 17.84
N ALA A 303 -7.11 -14.44 17.86
CA ALA A 303 -6.48 -15.11 19.00
C ALA A 303 -6.57 -14.29 20.29
N GLU A 304 -6.43 -12.96 20.19
CA GLU A 304 -6.64 -12.03 21.30
C GLU A 304 -8.10 -12.02 21.76
N GLY A 305 -9.05 -11.99 20.81
CA GLY A 305 -10.48 -12.01 21.09
C GLY A 305 -10.96 -13.30 21.74
N GLU A 306 -10.46 -14.46 21.30
CA GLU A 306 -10.75 -15.77 21.90
C GLU A 306 -10.21 -15.84 23.32
N ARG A 307 -8.97 -15.38 23.55
CA ARG A 307 -8.35 -15.31 24.89
C ARG A 307 -9.13 -14.41 25.84
N ALA A 308 -9.62 -13.28 25.34
CA ALA A 308 -10.43 -12.33 26.10
C ALA A 308 -11.92 -12.71 26.18
N LYS A 309 -12.33 -13.84 25.57
CA LYS A 309 -13.72 -14.32 25.54
C LYS A 309 -14.71 -13.26 25.03
N LEU A 310 -14.33 -12.52 23.98
CA LEU A 310 -15.11 -11.39 23.51
C LEU A 310 -16.39 -11.78 22.75
N GLY A 311 -16.67 -13.06 22.53
CA GLY A 311 -17.84 -13.50 21.78
C GLY A 311 -18.14 -14.97 21.93
N SER A 312 -19.29 -15.37 21.41
CA SER A 312 -19.77 -16.75 21.38
C SER A 312 -19.17 -17.57 20.22
N ASN A 313 -18.63 -16.89 19.21
CA ASN A 313 -18.01 -17.48 18.03
C ASN A 313 -16.78 -16.68 17.57
N ARG A 314 -16.08 -17.21 16.55
CA ARG A 314 -14.82 -16.66 16.03
C ARG A 314 -14.97 -15.26 15.43
N ASP A 315 -16.06 -15.01 14.71
CA ASP A 315 -16.32 -13.69 14.12
C ASP A 315 -16.60 -12.64 15.19
N GLU A 316 -17.40 -12.97 16.20
CA GLU A 316 -17.62 -12.09 17.35
C GLU A 316 -16.34 -11.80 18.11
N ALA A 317 -15.55 -12.83 18.43
CA ALA A 317 -14.29 -12.68 19.13
C ALA A 317 -13.33 -11.74 18.38
N ARG A 318 -13.15 -11.96 17.07
CA ARG A 318 -12.28 -11.16 16.21
C ARG A 318 -12.77 -9.73 16.02
N MET A 319 -14.03 -9.55 15.65
CA MET A 319 -14.55 -8.22 15.28
C MET A 319 -14.80 -7.34 16.51
N ARG A 320 -15.14 -7.92 17.67
CA ARG A 320 -15.17 -7.15 18.93
C ARG A 320 -13.77 -6.82 19.43
N ARG A 321 -12.77 -7.68 19.19
CA ARG A 321 -11.37 -7.31 19.44
C ARG A 321 -10.92 -6.17 18.54
N TYR A 322 -11.33 -6.19 17.27
CA TYR A 322 -11.09 -5.08 16.34
C TYR A 322 -11.70 -3.78 16.88
N ALA A 323 -12.96 -3.82 17.29
CA ALA A 323 -13.67 -2.71 17.92
C ALA A 323 -12.89 -2.11 19.12
N GLN A 324 -12.41 -2.96 20.03
CA GLN A 324 -11.59 -2.49 21.16
C GLN A 324 -10.29 -1.80 20.70
N LYS A 325 -9.57 -2.36 19.72
CA LYS A 325 -8.29 -1.79 19.26
C LYS A 325 -8.49 -0.47 18.52
N VAL A 326 -9.52 -0.34 17.68
CA VAL A 326 -9.81 0.94 16.98
C VAL A 326 -10.23 2.01 17.98
N THR A 327 -11.10 1.69 18.93
CA THR A 327 -11.57 2.64 19.96
C THR A 327 -10.42 3.12 20.84
N GLN A 328 -9.56 2.21 21.30
CA GLN A 328 -8.35 2.56 22.04
C GLN A 328 -7.44 3.51 21.25
N SER A 329 -7.17 3.17 19.98
CA SER A 329 -6.28 3.95 19.13
C SER A 329 -6.87 5.33 18.83
N PHE A 330 -8.17 5.41 18.53
CA PHE A 330 -8.81 6.68 18.18
C PHE A 330 -9.00 7.62 19.36
N LYS A 331 -9.15 7.11 20.59
CA LYS A 331 -9.06 7.93 21.81
C LYS A 331 -7.70 8.65 21.94
N ILE A 332 -6.61 8.03 21.49
CA ILE A 332 -5.28 8.67 21.45
C ILE A 332 -5.26 9.79 20.40
N TRP A 333 -5.73 9.52 19.19
CA TRP A 333 -5.79 10.53 18.13
C TRP A 333 -6.69 11.71 18.50
N GLU A 334 -7.86 11.47 19.09
CA GLU A 334 -8.76 12.50 19.62
C GLU A 334 -8.08 13.40 20.65
N LYS A 335 -7.38 12.80 21.62
CA LYS A 335 -6.63 13.55 22.62
C LYS A 335 -5.57 14.44 21.97
N VAL A 336 -4.81 13.91 21.01
CA VAL A 336 -3.74 14.65 20.32
C VAL A 336 -4.32 15.79 19.47
N PHE A 337 -5.43 15.55 18.76
CA PHE A 337 -6.09 16.51 17.87
C PHE A 337 -7.20 17.33 18.55
N ALA A 338 -7.27 17.35 19.88
CA ALA A 338 -8.22 18.17 20.61
C ALA A 338 -8.16 19.64 20.12
N GLY A 339 -9.31 20.22 19.78
CA GLY A 339 -9.42 21.56 19.17
C GLY A 339 -9.12 21.63 17.66
N GLN A 340 -8.74 20.52 17.03
CA GLN A 340 -8.41 20.40 15.60
C GLN A 340 -9.05 19.15 14.94
N MET A 341 -10.12 18.61 15.53
CA MET A 341 -10.79 17.39 15.05
C MET A 341 -11.17 17.36 13.56
N PRO A 342 -11.53 18.48 12.89
CA PRO A 342 -11.76 18.48 11.44
C PRO A 342 -10.53 18.07 10.59
N ARG A 343 -9.33 18.02 11.18
CA ARG A 343 -8.10 17.59 10.51
C ARG A 343 -7.88 16.07 10.54
N ILE A 344 -8.76 15.27 11.16
CA ILE A 344 -8.67 13.81 11.16
C ILE A 344 -9.96 13.13 10.70
N VAL A 345 -9.84 11.93 10.16
CA VAL A 345 -10.94 11.02 9.81
C VAL A 345 -10.58 9.63 10.33
N ARG A 346 -11.33 9.15 11.32
CA ARG A 346 -11.15 7.85 11.99
C ARG A 346 -11.99 6.78 11.30
N ILE A 347 -11.34 5.72 10.82
CA ILE A 347 -11.94 4.79 9.85
C ILE A 347 -11.99 3.37 10.41
N LEU A 348 -13.16 2.75 10.28
CA LEU A 348 -13.33 1.31 10.42
C LEU A 348 -13.44 0.68 9.02
N SER A 349 -12.55 -0.25 8.70
CA SER A 349 -12.52 -0.90 7.38
C SER A 349 -13.16 -2.29 7.43
N GLY A 350 -13.97 -2.61 6.41
CA GLY A 350 -14.73 -3.86 6.34
C GLY A 350 -14.63 -4.59 5.01
N GLN A 351 -15.37 -5.69 4.91
CA GLN A 351 -15.44 -6.52 3.71
C GLN A 351 -16.65 -6.09 2.85
N ASN A 352 -16.41 -5.74 1.59
CA ASN A 352 -17.52 -5.38 0.70
C ASN A 352 -18.49 -6.55 0.47
N ALA A 353 -18.00 -7.78 0.31
CA ALA A 353 -18.87 -8.94 0.03
C ALA A 353 -19.75 -9.36 1.22
N TRP A 354 -19.39 -8.99 2.45
CA TRP A 354 -20.11 -9.33 3.68
C TRP A 354 -20.15 -8.13 4.63
N PRO A 355 -20.93 -7.08 4.31
CA PRO A 355 -20.94 -5.85 5.08
C PRO A 355 -21.52 -6.06 6.49
N GLU A 356 -22.44 -7.00 6.67
CA GLU A 356 -23.09 -7.29 7.95
C GLU A 356 -22.09 -7.73 9.04
N LEU A 357 -20.95 -8.33 8.67
CA LEU A 357 -19.87 -8.63 9.61
C LEU A 357 -19.45 -7.41 10.42
N MET A 358 -19.54 -6.21 9.84
CA MET A 358 -19.13 -4.98 10.50
C MET A 358 -20.09 -4.50 11.59
N THR A 359 -21.34 -4.98 11.61
CA THR A 359 -22.27 -4.67 12.71
C THR A 359 -21.71 -5.12 14.05
N ILE A 360 -21.02 -6.27 14.08
CA ILE A 360 -20.40 -6.81 15.29
C ILE A 360 -19.40 -5.83 15.91
N ALA A 361 -18.61 -5.12 15.09
CA ALA A 361 -17.64 -4.14 15.58
C ALA A 361 -18.29 -2.78 15.85
N LEU A 362 -19.17 -2.32 14.95
CA LEU A 362 -19.85 -1.03 15.05
C LEU A 362 -20.72 -0.92 16.32
N ASP A 363 -21.41 -2.00 16.66
CA ASP A 363 -22.37 -2.05 17.78
C ASP A 363 -21.73 -2.51 19.09
N TYR A 364 -20.42 -2.75 19.09
CA TYR A 364 -19.70 -3.14 20.30
C TYR A 364 -19.33 -1.89 21.12
N GLN A 365 -19.96 -1.76 22.29
CA GLN A 365 -19.69 -0.68 23.25
C GLN A 365 -19.85 0.71 22.60
N ASP A 366 -18.91 1.62 22.84
CA ASP A 366 -18.91 3.01 22.35
C ASP A 366 -18.21 3.16 20.98
N THR A 367 -17.87 2.07 20.30
CA THR A 367 -17.01 2.09 19.10
C THR A 367 -17.47 3.07 18.03
N ALA A 368 -18.77 3.08 17.68
CA ALA A 368 -19.30 4.01 16.68
C ALA A 368 -19.07 5.49 17.00
N SER A 369 -18.98 5.88 18.28
CA SER A 369 -18.74 7.26 18.71
C SER A 369 -17.30 7.72 18.46
N HIS A 370 -16.39 6.78 18.22
CA HIS A 370 -14.97 7.00 17.94
C HIS A 370 -14.63 6.91 16.45
N LEU A 371 -15.64 6.89 15.58
CA LEU A 371 -15.48 6.75 14.13
C LEU A 371 -16.05 7.96 13.40
N ASP A 372 -15.47 8.27 12.24
CA ASP A 372 -15.99 9.25 11.29
C ASP A 372 -16.45 8.57 9.99
N ALA A 373 -15.97 7.36 9.71
CA ALA A 373 -16.27 6.64 8.48
C ALA A 373 -16.22 5.11 8.61
N LEU A 374 -17.09 4.46 7.82
CA LEU A 374 -17.00 3.05 7.46
C LEU A 374 -16.45 2.95 6.04
N ALA A 375 -15.42 2.14 5.83
CA ALA A 375 -14.80 1.97 4.52
C ALA A 375 -14.91 0.52 4.02
N MET A 376 -15.16 0.33 2.72
CA MET A 376 -15.20 -0.98 2.05
C MET A 376 -14.22 -1.05 0.87
N ALA A 377 -13.96 -2.25 0.35
CA ALA A 377 -13.17 -2.46 -0.86
C ALA A 377 -14.04 -2.95 -2.04
N PRO A 378 -14.80 -2.06 -2.72
CA PRO A 378 -15.73 -2.45 -3.79
C PRO A 378 -15.03 -2.67 -5.13
N TYR A 379 -14.22 -3.71 -5.25
CA TYR A 379 -13.63 -4.11 -6.53
C TYR A 379 -14.66 -4.70 -7.50
N PHE A 380 -14.44 -4.56 -8.80
CA PHE A 380 -15.25 -5.23 -9.84
C PHE A 380 -14.42 -6.23 -10.65
N GLY A 381 -15.05 -7.25 -11.23
CA GLY A 381 -14.37 -8.20 -12.14
C GLY A 381 -13.78 -9.48 -11.50
N GLN A 382 -13.95 -9.70 -10.19
CA GLN A 382 -13.48 -10.91 -9.49
C GLN A 382 -14.05 -12.19 -10.10
N ALA A 383 -15.31 -12.14 -10.53
CA ALA A 383 -16.00 -13.27 -11.12
C ALA A 383 -15.81 -13.39 -12.65
N LEU A 384 -15.06 -12.47 -13.28
CA LEU A 384 -14.97 -12.40 -14.74
C LEU A 384 -14.44 -13.69 -15.34
N LEU A 385 -13.31 -14.17 -14.79
CA LEU A 385 -12.52 -15.30 -15.31
C LEU A 385 -12.39 -16.46 -14.31
N LEU A 386 -13.30 -16.56 -13.33
CA LEU A 386 -13.35 -17.72 -12.42
C LEU A 386 -13.49 -19.03 -13.20
N GLU A 387 -14.33 -19.01 -14.24
CA GLU A 387 -14.39 -20.06 -15.25
C GLU A 387 -13.59 -19.58 -16.47
N PRO A 388 -12.45 -20.22 -16.80
CA PRO A 388 -11.62 -19.82 -17.94
C PRO A 388 -12.41 -19.87 -19.26
N PRO A 389 -12.38 -18.79 -20.07
CA PRO A 389 -13.06 -18.82 -21.37
C PRO A 389 -12.35 -19.80 -22.33
N ALA A 390 -13.15 -20.46 -23.18
CA ALA A 390 -12.62 -21.38 -24.18
C ALA A 390 -11.79 -20.66 -25.27
N ASP A 391 -12.21 -19.45 -25.65
CA ASP A 391 -11.48 -18.55 -26.53
C ASP A 391 -10.96 -17.34 -25.74
N THR A 392 -9.65 -17.11 -25.84
CA THR A 392 -8.95 -15.99 -25.20
C THR A 392 -8.51 -14.94 -26.21
N SER A 393 -8.75 -15.16 -27.51
CA SER A 393 -8.36 -14.23 -28.58
C SER A 393 -9.33 -13.06 -28.69
N ASP A 394 -10.64 -13.30 -28.57
CA ASP A 394 -11.67 -12.26 -28.53
C ASP A 394 -11.95 -11.75 -27.10
N LEU A 395 -11.68 -10.47 -26.88
CA LEU A 395 -11.93 -9.80 -25.59
C LEU A 395 -13.32 -9.15 -25.52
N GLY A 396 -14.06 -9.03 -26.62
CA GLY A 396 -15.35 -8.37 -26.69
C GLY A 396 -16.37 -8.87 -25.66
N PRO A 397 -16.66 -10.18 -25.63
CA PRO A 397 -17.57 -10.76 -24.64
C PRO A 397 -17.12 -10.54 -23.19
N LEU A 398 -15.81 -10.50 -22.94
CA LEU A 398 -15.26 -10.27 -21.60
C LEU A 398 -15.51 -8.85 -21.12
N PHE A 399 -15.40 -7.83 -21.99
CA PHE A 399 -15.72 -6.45 -21.62
C PHE A 399 -17.22 -6.25 -21.35
N ALA A 400 -18.10 -6.85 -22.15
CA ALA A 400 -19.54 -6.80 -21.90
C ALA A 400 -19.90 -7.38 -20.52
N LYS A 401 -19.30 -8.52 -20.16
CA LYS A 401 -19.46 -9.14 -18.83
C LYS A 401 -18.87 -8.28 -17.71
N LEU A 402 -17.66 -7.75 -17.90
CA LEU A 402 -16.97 -6.91 -16.93
C LEU A 402 -17.78 -5.65 -16.59
N ASP A 403 -18.37 -5.02 -17.59
CA ASP A 403 -19.20 -3.83 -17.40
C ASP A 403 -20.47 -4.11 -16.58
N GLY A 404 -21.09 -5.29 -16.77
CA GLY A 404 -22.22 -5.73 -15.97
C GLY A 404 -21.87 -5.92 -14.48
N MET A 405 -20.64 -6.37 -14.19
CA MET A 405 -20.17 -6.61 -12.82
C MET A 405 -19.97 -5.34 -11.99
N VAL A 406 -19.91 -4.16 -12.61
CA VAL A 406 -19.81 -2.89 -11.89
C VAL A 406 -21.02 -2.67 -10.97
N GLN A 407 -22.24 -2.96 -11.44
CA GLN A 407 -23.42 -2.77 -10.60
C GLN A 407 -23.52 -3.85 -9.52
N GLU A 408 -23.11 -5.09 -9.83
CA GLU A 408 -23.12 -6.21 -8.89
C GLU A 408 -22.27 -5.92 -7.65
N THR A 409 -21.08 -5.33 -7.81
CA THR A 409 -20.20 -5.00 -6.68
C THR A 409 -20.75 -3.90 -5.77
N PHE A 410 -21.62 -3.03 -6.30
CA PHE A 410 -22.20 -1.92 -5.55
C PHE A 410 -23.46 -2.28 -4.75
N VAL A 411 -24.11 -3.41 -5.05
CA VAL A 411 -25.24 -3.91 -4.25
C VAL A 411 -24.89 -4.08 -2.76
N PRO A 412 -23.81 -4.79 -2.38
CA PRO A 412 -23.43 -4.84 -0.97
C PRO A 412 -22.79 -3.53 -0.45
N ALA A 413 -22.15 -2.73 -1.31
CA ALA A 413 -21.62 -1.42 -0.91
C ALA A 413 -22.75 -0.47 -0.47
N LEU A 414 -23.90 -0.49 -1.14
CA LEU A 414 -25.10 0.26 -0.74
C LEU A 414 -25.62 -0.17 0.64
N ARG A 415 -25.60 -1.47 0.95
CA ARG A 415 -25.94 -1.96 2.30
C ARG A 415 -24.98 -1.44 3.36
N ALA A 416 -23.67 -1.48 3.09
CA ALA A 416 -22.67 -0.90 3.98
C ALA A 416 -22.86 0.62 4.15
N LYS A 417 -23.19 1.35 3.08
CA LYS A 417 -23.53 2.77 3.17
C LYS A 417 -24.74 3.01 4.06
N GLN A 418 -25.81 2.23 3.93
CA GLN A 418 -26.99 2.33 4.81
C GLN A 418 -26.62 2.08 6.28
N MET A 419 -25.74 1.12 6.56
CA MET A 419 -25.23 0.85 7.90
C MET A 419 -24.42 2.05 8.46
N ALA A 420 -23.63 2.71 7.61
CA ALA A 420 -22.85 3.89 7.97
C ALA A 420 -23.78 5.10 8.24
N ASP A 421 -24.72 5.37 7.33
CA ASP A 421 -25.68 6.48 7.43
C ASP A 421 -26.52 6.35 8.71
N ALA A 422 -26.97 5.14 9.05
CA ALA A 422 -27.73 4.86 10.29
C ALA A 422 -26.95 5.20 11.58
N ARG A 423 -25.62 5.36 11.50
CA ARG A 423 -24.75 5.72 12.62
C ARG A 423 -24.11 7.10 12.45
N GLY A 424 -24.53 7.88 11.46
CA GLY A 424 -23.94 9.19 11.16
C GLY A 424 -22.50 9.12 10.65
N LEU A 425 -22.08 7.97 10.12
CA LEU A 425 -20.73 7.74 9.59
C LEU A 425 -20.70 8.00 8.08
N ARG A 426 -19.58 8.53 7.59
CA ARG A 426 -19.29 8.59 6.16
C ARG A 426 -19.12 7.19 5.59
N PHE A 427 -19.37 7.03 4.29
CA PHE A 427 -19.07 5.80 3.56
C PHE A 427 -17.94 6.05 2.57
N LEU A 428 -16.85 5.29 2.67
CA LEU A 428 -15.64 5.45 1.84
C LEU A 428 -15.28 4.13 1.14
N GLY A 429 -14.51 4.22 0.05
CA GLY A 429 -13.80 3.09 -0.51
C GLY A 429 -12.32 3.13 -0.10
N TYR A 430 -11.83 2.19 0.72
CA TYR A 430 -10.39 2.14 1.06
C TYR A 430 -9.54 1.51 -0.04
N GLU A 431 -10.18 0.73 -0.91
CA GLU A 431 -9.61 0.16 -2.13
C GLU A 431 -10.68 -0.02 -3.22
N GLY A 432 -10.30 0.07 -4.49
CA GLY A 432 -11.24 0.00 -5.59
C GLY A 432 -10.56 -0.16 -6.95
N GLY A 433 -11.38 -0.35 -7.97
CA GLY A 433 -10.95 -0.68 -9.32
C GLY A 433 -11.22 -2.14 -9.71
N GLN A 434 -10.65 -2.55 -10.84
CA GLN A 434 -10.80 -3.92 -11.34
C GLN A 434 -9.99 -4.90 -10.47
N HIS A 435 -10.51 -6.11 -10.24
CA HIS A 435 -9.84 -7.23 -9.59
C HIS A 435 -10.03 -8.51 -10.41
N ILE A 436 -9.39 -8.56 -11.58
CA ILE A 436 -9.44 -9.68 -12.49
C ILE A 436 -8.29 -10.63 -12.16
N THR A 437 -8.67 -11.88 -11.88
CA THR A 437 -7.74 -12.99 -11.66
C THR A 437 -8.05 -14.12 -12.64
N TYR A 438 -7.02 -14.77 -13.16
CA TYR A 438 -7.08 -15.82 -14.14
C TYR A 438 -6.15 -16.99 -13.76
N SER A 439 -6.70 -18.20 -13.76
CA SER A 439 -5.97 -19.45 -13.51
C SER A 439 -5.85 -20.34 -14.75
N GLY A 440 -6.22 -19.83 -15.94
CA GLY A 440 -6.11 -20.59 -17.18
C GLY A 440 -4.73 -20.50 -17.83
N LYS A 441 -4.58 -21.13 -19.00
CA LYS A 441 -3.28 -21.35 -19.65
C LYS A 441 -2.70 -20.12 -20.32
N ASP A 442 -3.54 -19.19 -20.79
CA ASP A 442 -3.07 -17.98 -21.48
C ASP A 442 -2.65 -16.88 -20.48
N ALA A 443 -1.37 -16.89 -20.10
CA ALA A 443 -0.82 -15.86 -19.22
C ALA A 443 -0.90 -14.42 -19.77
N THR A 444 -1.23 -14.24 -21.06
CA THR A 444 -1.32 -12.91 -21.70
C THR A 444 -2.72 -12.29 -21.61
N LEU A 445 -3.75 -13.05 -21.22
CA LEU A 445 -5.14 -12.58 -21.23
C LEU A 445 -5.37 -11.37 -20.31
N VAL A 446 -4.95 -11.45 -19.05
CA VAL A 446 -5.09 -10.35 -18.08
C VAL A 446 -4.29 -9.10 -18.50
N PRO A 447 -3.02 -9.22 -18.97
CA PRO A 447 -2.30 -8.09 -19.56
C PRO A 447 -3.02 -7.46 -20.76
N ARG A 448 -3.53 -8.27 -21.69
CA ARG A 448 -4.27 -7.77 -22.87
C ARG A 448 -5.54 -7.04 -22.44
N LEU A 449 -6.33 -7.60 -21.53
CA LEU A 449 -7.53 -6.93 -20.97
C LEU A 449 -7.20 -5.59 -20.31
N ASN A 450 -6.13 -5.51 -19.52
CA ASN A 450 -5.79 -4.28 -18.78
C ASN A 450 -5.15 -3.19 -19.64
N ARG A 451 -4.55 -3.55 -20.77
CA ARG A 451 -3.95 -2.60 -21.73
C ARG A 451 -4.90 -2.19 -22.86
N ASP A 452 -5.99 -2.93 -23.06
CA ASP A 452 -7.00 -2.61 -24.06
C ASP A 452 -7.69 -1.28 -23.73
N PRO A 453 -7.89 -0.37 -24.71
CA PRO A 453 -8.56 0.91 -24.49
C PRO A 453 -9.95 0.80 -23.84
N ARG A 454 -10.69 -0.29 -24.06
CA ARG A 454 -12.02 -0.53 -23.46
C ARG A 454 -11.98 -0.66 -21.94
N MET A 455 -10.82 -0.96 -21.34
CA MET A 455 -10.66 -0.92 -19.89
C MET A 455 -10.90 0.49 -19.32
N ALA A 456 -10.61 1.55 -20.10
CA ALA A 456 -10.94 2.91 -19.69
C ALA A 456 -12.46 3.10 -19.60
N ASP A 457 -13.24 2.49 -20.49
CA ASP A 457 -14.70 2.58 -20.49
C ASP A 457 -15.31 1.87 -19.28
N SER A 458 -14.83 0.67 -18.94
CA SER A 458 -15.24 -0.03 -17.72
C SER A 458 -14.91 0.78 -16.46
N TYR A 459 -13.73 1.42 -16.41
CA TYR A 459 -13.39 2.31 -15.30
C TYR A 459 -14.29 3.55 -15.24
N ARG A 460 -14.61 4.19 -16.37
CA ARG A 460 -15.55 5.32 -16.40
C ARG A 460 -16.91 4.93 -15.84
N LYS A 461 -17.46 3.78 -16.26
CA LYS A 461 -18.74 3.26 -15.73
C LYS A 461 -18.67 3.06 -14.22
N TYR A 462 -17.58 2.50 -13.71
CA TYR A 462 -17.35 2.27 -12.29
C TYR A 462 -17.25 3.58 -11.49
N LEU A 463 -16.44 4.53 -11.97
CA LEU A 463 -16.23 5.83 -11.30
C LEU A 463 -17.50 6.70 -11.33
N ASP A 464 -18.23 6.70 -12.45
CA ASP A 464 -19.50 7.42 -12.58
C ASP A 464 -20.59 6.82 -11.70
N ALA A 465 -20.63 5.48 -11.58
CA ALA A 465 -21.55 4.82 -10.67
C ALA A 465 -21.18 5.07 -9.20
N TRP A 466 -19.88 5.19 -8.87
CA TRP A 466 -19.46 5.60 -7.53
C TRP A 466 -19.95 7.01 -7.19
N ASP A 467 -19.68 7.97 -8.07
CA ASP A 467 -20.09 9.37 -7.91
C ASP A 467 -21.60 9.53 -7.73
N ARG A 468 -22.39 8.83 -8.56
CA ARG A 468 -23.86 8.88 -8.47
C ARG A 468 -24.45 8.25 -7.21
N GLN A 469 -23.83 7.19 -6.67
CA GLN A 469 -24.44 6.37 -5.61
C GLN A 469 -23.90 6.65 -4.22
N PHE A 470 -22.63 7.09 -4.11
CA PHE A 470 -21.94 7.18 -2.82
C PHE A 470 -21.39 8.58 -2.53
N GLY A 471 -20.81 9.25 -3.53
CA GLY A 471 -20.05 10.48 -3.27
C GLY A 471 -18.70 10.18 -2.59
N ASP A 472 -18.12 11.18 -1.91
CA ASP A 472 -16.97 11.06 -1.02
C ASP A 472 -15.74 10.30 -1.62
N MET A 473 -14.85 9.77 -0.77
CA MET A 473 -13.57 9.19 -1.18
C MET A 473 -13.67 7.77 -1.72
N LEU A 474 -13.09 7.53 -2.91
CA LEU A 474 -12.72 6.20 -3.40
C LEU A 474 -11.21 6.12 -3.64
N MET A 475 -10.54 5.29 -2.85
CA MET A 475 -9.13 4.95 -3.03
C MET A 475 -8.98 3.84 -4.07
N LEU A 476 -8.10 4.04 -5.05
CA LEU A 476 -7.74 3.02 -6.03
C LEU A 476 -6.52 2.22 -5.54
N LEU A 477 -6.50 0.91 -5.77
CA LEU A 477 -5.59 0.02 -5.04
C LEU A 477 -4.08 0.25 -5.28
N ALA A 478 -3.63 0.67 -6.45
CA ALA A 478 -2.19 0.72 -6.70
C ALA A 478 -1.78 1.82 -7.68
N SER A 479 -0.80 2.64 -7.27
CA SER A 479 -0.14 3.62 -8.13
C SER A 479 0.61 2.97 -9.29
N SER A 480 1.31 1.88 -9.01
CA SER A 480 2.11 1.16 -9.98
C SER A 480 2.04 -0.35 -9.79
N GLY A 481 2.25 -1.10 -10.87
CA GLY A 481 2.35 -2.55 -10.82
C GLY A 481 2.25 -3.15 -12.21
N SER A 482 3.16 -4.05 -12.55
CA SER A 482 3.14 -4.73 -13.84
C SER A 482 1.82 -5.48 -14.04
N ALA A 483 1.30 -5.44 -15.26
CA ALA A 483 0.18 -6.28 -15.64
C ALA A 483 0.69 -7.72 -15.83
N GLY A 484 0.73 -8.48 -14.73
CA GLY A 484 1.03 -9.91 -14.72
C GLY A 484 -0.19 -10.75 -15.10
N SER A 485 -0.11 -12.07 -14.88
CA SER A 485 -1.21 -13.00 -15.17
C SER A 485 -2.42 -12.86 -14.25
N ASN A 486 -2.31 -12.06 -13.17
CA ASN A 486 -3.35 -11.85 -12.17
C ASN A 486 -3.27 -10.43 -11.60
N ALA A 487 -4.41 -9.90 -11.15
CA ALA A 487 -4.47 -8.78 -10.21
C ALA A 487 -3.64 -7.56 -10.67
N ALA A 488 -3.78 -7.21 -11.95
CA ALA A 488 -3.09 -6.10 -12.60
C ALA A 488 -3.67 -4.74 -12.15
N PHE A 489 -3.54 -4.41 -10.86
CA PHE A 489 -4.18 -3.24 -10.24
C PHE A 489 -3.55 -1.90 -10.64
N GLY A 490 -2.23 -1.86 -10.84
CA GLY A 490 -1.43 -0.64 -11.03
C GLY A 490 -2.00 0.35 -12.05
N MET A 491 -2.14 1.61 -11.67
CA MET A 491 -2.52 2.71 -12.59
C MET A 491 -1.46 2.92 -13.68
N THR A 492 -0.20 2.64 -13.35
CA THR A 492 0.93 2.56 -14.26
C THR A 492 1.65 1.22 -14.08
N GLU A 493 2.46 0.81 -15.05
CA GLU A 493 3.33 -0.36 -14.95
C GLU A 493 4.78 0.02 -14.62
N TYR A 494 5.18 1.27 -14.89
CA TYR A 494 6.51 1.82 -14.62
C TYR A 494 6.51 3.36 -14.59
N SER A 495 7.50 3.94 -13.90
CA SER A 495 7.71 5.40 -13.84
C SER A 495 7.89 6.01 -15.23
N GLY A 496 7.10 7.04 -15.52
CA GLY A 496 7.15 7.74 -16.81
C GLY A 496 6.41 7.04 -17.95
N GLN A 497 5.57 6.04 -17.66
CA GLN A 497 4.70 5.43 -18.67
C GLN A 497 3.77 6.49 -19.31
N PRO A 498 3.67 6.57 -20.66
CA PRO A 498 2.80 7.53 -21.33
C PRO A 498 1.32 7.36 -20.96
N LEU A 499 0.60 8.47 -20.79
CA LEU A 499 -0.82 8.45 -20.41
C LEU A 499 -1.68 7.66 -21.42
N SER A 500 -1.33 7.70 -22.70
CA SER A 500 -1.98 6.96 -23.79
C SER A 500 -1.94 5.44 -23.61
N GLU A 501 -0.97 4.92 -22.85
CA GLU A 501 -0.79 3.49 -22.57
C GLU A 501 -1.38 3.08 -21.21
N THR A 502 -2.02 4.01 -20.49
CA THR A 502 -2.54 3.78 -19.13
C THR A 502 -4.07 3.96 -19.10
N PRO A 503 -4.86 3.03 -19.69
CA PRO A 503 -6.30 3.22 -19.85
C PRO A 503 -7.02 3.48 -18.53
N LYS A 504 -6.62 2.79 -17.45
CA LYS A 504 -7.17 2.98 -16.10
C LYS A 504 -6.85 4.36 -15.53
N ARG A 505 -5.57 4.75 -15.51
CA ARG A 505 -5.14 6.07 -15.02
C ARG A 505 -5.79 7.20 -15.80
N ARG A 506 -5.87 7.06 -17.13
CA ARG A 506 -6.52 8.04 -18.00
C ARG A 506 -7.99 8.24 -17.63
N ALA A 507 -8.76 7.16 -17.48
CA ALA A 507 -10.15 7.25 -17.05
C ALA A 507 -10.31 7.94 -15.68
N VAL A 508 -9.40 7.68 -14.74
CA VAL A 508 -9.42 8.30 -13.41
C VAL A 508 -9.10 9.79 -13.48
N LEU A 509 -8.06 10.20 -14.22
CA LEU A 509 -7.72 11.62 -14.37
C LEU A 509 -8.81 12.40 -15.11
N GLU A 510 -9.45 11.80 -16.12
CA GLU A 510 -10.61 12.38 -16.80
C GLU A 510 -11.79 12.57 -15.82
N ALA A 511 -12.05 11.60 -14.94
CA ALA A 511 -13.10 11.69 -13.93
C ALA A 511 -12.79 12.79 -12.88
N ILE A 512 -11.55 12.88 -12.40
CA ILE A 512 -11.10 13.95 -11.49
C ILE A 512 -11.34 15.32 -12.13
N GLU A 513 -10.94 15.51 -13.39
CA GLU A 513 -11.07 16.79 -14.06
C GLU A 513 -12.53 17.18 -14.30
N ARG A 514 -13.39 16.20 -14.59
CA ARG A 514 -14.84 16.42 -14.73
C ARG A 514 -15.47 16.88 -13.40
N LEU A 515 -15.05 16.34 -12.26
CA LEU A 515 -15.60 16.68 -10.94
C LEU A 515 -15.14 18.03 -10.38
N LYS A 516 -14.13 18.67 -11.00
CA LYS A 516 -13.71 20.04 -10.65
C LYS A 516 -14.59 21.13 -11.30
N ARG A 517 -15.30 20.76 -12.37
CA ARG A 517 -16.22 21.64 -13.10
C ARG A 517 -17.58 21.62 -12.42
#